data_AF-A0A150MWQ6-F1
#
_entry.id   AF-A0A150MWQ6-F1
#
_cell.length_a   1.000
_cell.length_b   1.000
_cell.length_c   1.000
_cell.angle_alpha   90.00
_cell.angle_beta   90.00
_cell.angle_gamma   90.00
#
_symmetry.space_group_name_H-M   'P 1'
#
loop_
_entity.id
_entity.type
_entity.pdbx_description
1 polymer ?
#
loop_
_entity_poly.entity_id
_entity_poly.type
_entity_poly.pdbx_seq_one_letter_code
_entity_poly.pdbx_strand_id
1 'polypeptide(L)'
;MKGDLHHLFVCHPKCNTLRSNFPYADFSFYKPESPEEKIQNRCGVAENGYFEPEYGKGTVARAMLYFLLRYPNTIAKAFRHKIDVPLLVRWHQEFPVTIYEKHRNRAIFLIQGNRNPFIDIPSLAERIVFPIKLVP
;
A
#
# COMPACT_ATOMS: atom_id res chain seq x y z
N MET A 1 -4.92 -11.10 -11.21
CA MET A 1 -4.04 -10.73 -10.09
C MET A 1 -2.70 -10.15 -10.56
N LYS A 2 -1.77 -10.96 -11.13
CA LYS A 2 -0.42 -10.46 -11.47
C LYS A 2 -0.39 -9.30 -12.47
N GLY A 3 -1.31 -9.26 -13.43
CA GLY A 3 -1.45 -8.18 -14.42
C GLY A 3 -2.45 -7.08 -14.05
N ASP A 4 -2.91 -7.00 -12.78
CA ASP A 4 -3.83 -5.94 -12.39
C ASP A 4 -3.06 -4.63 -12.20
N LEU A 5 -3.28 -3.65 -13.09
CA LEU A 5 -2.57 -2.38 -13.09
C LEU A 5 -2.84 -1.58 -11.81
N HIS A 6 -3.94 -1.81 -11.08
CA HIS A 6 -4.14 -1.17 -9.76
C HIS A 6 -3.06 -1.54 -8.74
N HIS A 7 -2.30 -2.62 -8.98
CA HIS A 7 -1.21 -3.10 -8.13
C HIS A 7 0.16 -3.09 -8.81
N LEU A 8 0.29 -2.48 -9.99
CA LEU A 8 1.56 -2.35 -10.72
C LEU A 8 2.03 -0.88 -10.76
N PHE A 9 3.22 -0.63 -10.22
CA PHE A 9 3.80 0.71 -10.11
C PHE A 9 5.20 0.72 -10.69
N VAL A 10 5.57 1.86 -11.28
CA VAL A 10 6.95 2.11 -11.70
C VAL A 10 7.78 2.40 -10.46
N CYS A 11 8.94 1.77 -10.35
CA CYS A 11 9.84 1.93 -9.23
C CYS A 11 11.30 1.90 -9.71
N HIS A 12 12.18 2.62 -9.04
CA HIS A 12 13.61 2.53 -9.30
C HIS A 12 14.11 1.11 -8.96
N PRO A 13 14.91 0.44 -9.80
CA PRO A 13 15.31 -0.96 -9.59
C PRO A 13 15.92 -1.22 -8.21
N LYS A 14 16.79 -0.32 -7.72
CA LYS A 14 17.40 -0.43 -6.38
C LYS A 14 16.35 -0.41 -5.26
N CYS A 15 15.34 0.46 -5.33
CA CYS A 15 14.27 0.50 -4.33
C CYS A 15 13.41 -0.76 -4.40
N ASN A 16 13.14 -1.28 -5.60
CA ASN A 16 12.42 -2.55 -5.77
C ASN A 16 13.19 -3.73 -5.15
N THR A 17 14.51 -3.79 -5.34
CA THR A 17 15.37 -4.79 -4.69
C THR A 17 15.37 -4.63 -3.17
N LEU A 18 15.51 -3.40 -2.66
CA LEU A 18 15.50 -3.09 -1.22
C LEU A 18 14.17 -3.53 -0.56
N ARG A 19 13.04 -3.20 -1.19
CA ARG A 19 11.69 -3.52 -0.69
C ARG A 19 11.41 -5.02 -0.69
N SER A 20 11.98 -5.77 -1.64
CA SER A 20 11.83 -7.23 -1.73
C SER A 20 10.36 -7.67 -1.70
N ASN A 21 10.04 -8.73 -0.95
CA ASN A 21 8.69 -9.16 -0.61
C ASN A 21 8.30 -8.82 0.84
N PHE A 22 8.96 -7.83 1.44
CA PHE A 22 8.73 -7.47 2.84
C PHE A 22 7.33 -6.86 3.04
N PRO A 23 6.60 -7.27 4.11
CA PRO A 23 5.39 -6.60 4.54
C PRO A 23 5.68 -5.16 4.96
N TYR A 24 4.65 -4.32 4.90
CA TYR A 24 4.75 -2.93 5.31
C TYR A 24 4.69 -2.79 6.84
N ALA A 25 5.47 -1.88 7.38
CA ALA A 25 5.47 -1.47 8.79
C ALA A 25 5.83 0.02 8.89
N ASP A 26 5.59 0.62 10.06
CA ASP A 26 6.28 1.85 10.49
C ASP A 26 7.39 1.47 11.47
N PHE A 27 8.52 2.19 11.41
CA PHE A 27 9.63 2.06 12.34
C PHE A 27 9.67 3.28 13.27
N SER A 28 9.80 3.05 14.58
CA SER A 28 9.79 4.13 15.56
C SER A 28 10.92 5.15 15.40
N PHE A 29 12.05 4.73 14.80
CA PHE A 29 13.21 5.56 14.53
C PHE A 29 13.17 6.28 13.17
N TYR A 30 12.22 5.96 12.31
CA TYR A 30 12.13 6.49 10.95
C TYR A 30 10.84 7.30 10.79
N LYS A 31 10.98 8.57 10.41
CA LYS A 31 9.86 9.50 10.21
C LYS A 31 10.07 10.27 8.92
N PRO A 32 9.81 9.66 7.75
CA PRO A 32 10.11 10.28 6.45
C PRO A 32 9.42 11.63 6.20
N GLU A 33 8.35 11.92 6.94
CA GLU A 33 7.61 13.18 6.85
C GLU A 33 8.24 14.31 7.69
N SER A 34 9.18 13.99 8.58
CA SER A 34 9.88 14.97 9.43
C SER A 34 11.02 15.63 8.66
N PRO A 35 11.14 16.97 8.69
CA PRO A 35 12.28 17.66 8.07
C PRO A 35 13.62 17.36 8.76
N GLU A 36 13.60 16.84 9.99
CA GLU A 36 14.78 16.41 10.74
C GLU A 36 15.22 14.97 10.41
N GLU A 37 14.48 14.25 9.58
CA GLU A 37 14.82 12.88 9.18
C GLU A 37 16.15 12.84 8.42
N LYS A 38 17.05 11.97 8.89
CA LYS A 38 18.40 11.82 8.34
C LYS A 38 18.42 10.86 7.14
N ILE A 39 17.49 9.92 7.09
CA ILE A 39 17.39 8.92 6.03
C ILE A 39 16.48 9.45 4.92
N GLN A 40 17.09 10.09 3.90
CA GLN A 40 16.41 10.65 2.72
C GLN A 40 16.95 10.01 1.44
N ASN A 41 16.71 8.70 1.27
CA ASN A 41 17.30 7.88 0.21
C ASN A 41 16.37 7.68 -1.01
N ARG A 42 15.19 8.31 -1.00
CA ARG A 42 14.09 8.24 -1.97
C ARG A 42 13.43 6.87 -2.14
N CYS A 43 13.81 5.89 -1.32
CA CYS A 43 13.23 4.55 -1.33
C CYS A 43 12.42 4.30 -0.05
N GLY A 44 13.06 4.43 1.10
CA GLY A 44 12.55 3.99 2.40
C GLY A 44 13.56 3.17 3.19
N VAL A 45 13.09 2.50 4.23
CA VAL A 45 13.88 1.67 5.14
C VAL A 45 13.39 0.23 5.06
N ALA A 46 14.32 -0.72 4.97
CA ALA A 46 14.05 -2.14 5.14
C ALA A 46 14.81 -2.65 6.36
N GLU A 47 14.10 -3.16 7.36
CA GLU A 47 14.70 -3.67 8.59
C GLU A 47 13.87 -4.84 9.15
N ASN A 48 14.54 -5.86 9.69
CA ASN A 48 13.91 -7.04 10.33
C ASN A 48 12.85 -7.75 9.47
N GLY A 49 13.01 -7.70 8.14
CA GLY A 49 12.08 -8.32 7.20
C GLY A 49 10.79 -7.53 6.95
N TYR A 50 10.75 -6.25 7.33
CA TYR A 50 9.69 -5.29 7.05
C TYR A 50 10.23 -4.12 6.22
N PHE A 51 9.32 -3.35 5.63
CA PHE A 51 9.66 -2.19 4.81
C PHE A 51 8.73 -1.00 5.08
N GLU A 52 9.31 0.18 5.25
CA GLU A 52 8.60 1.45 5.33
C GLU A 52 9.04 2.33 4.16
N PRO A 53 8.13 2.71 3.25
CA PRO A 53 8.50 3.58 2.13
C PRO A 53 8.70 5.03 2.57
N GLU A 54 9.67 5.72 1.97
CA GLU A 54 9.85 7.17 2.17
C GLU A 54 8.68 7.97 1.57
N TYR A 55 8.18 7.53 0.42
CA TYR A 55 7.05 8.14 -0.28
C TYR A 55 6.02 7.10 -0.69
N GLY A 56 4.76 7.52 -0.79
CA GLY A 56 3.71 6.69 -1.38
C GLY A 56 3.01 5.75 -0.39
N LYS A 57 3.12 5.98 0.92
CA LYS A 57 2.36 5.28 1.98
C LYS A 57 0.86 5.19 1.66
N GLY A 58 0.22 6.31 1.31
CA GLY A 58 -1.20 6.33 0.91
C GLY A 58 -1.50 5.51 -0.35
N THR A 59 -0.69 5.67 -1.40
CA THR A 59 -0.87 4.95 -2.67
C THR A 59 -0.77 3.44 -2.47
N VAL A 60 0.24 2.99 -1.71
CA VAL A 60 0.45 1.57 -1.47
C VAL A 60 -0.61 0.99 -0.53
N ALA A 61 -1.06 1.76 0.46
CA ALA A 61 -2.18 1.40 1.30
C ALA A 61 -3.43 1.11 0.47
N ARG A 62 -3.85 2.03 -0.40
CA ARG A 62 -5.02 1.85 -1.28
C ARG A 62 -4.86 0.70 -2.25
N ALA A 63 -3.66 0.47 -2.77
CA ALA A 63 -3.38 -0.65 -3.66
C ALA A 63 -3.47 -2.00 -2.93
N MET A 64 -2.99 -2.08 -1.69
CA MET A 64 -3.10 -3.27 -0.84
C MET A 64 -4.54 -3.51 -0.40
N LEU A 65 -5.26 -2.50 0.10
CA LEU A 65 -6.67 -2.60 0.47
C LEU A 65 -7.53 -3.08 -0.71
N TYR A 66 -7.32 -2.52 -1.90
CA TYR A 66 -7.96 -2.99 -3.14
C TYR A 66 -7.67 -4.47 -3.42
N PHE A 67 -6.42 -4.88 -3.27
CA PHE A 67 -6.02 -6.26 -3.51
C PHE A 67 -6.68 -7.23 -2.53
N LEU A 68 -6.77 -6.85 -1.24
CA LEU A 68 -7.45 -7.62 -0.21
C LEU A 68 -8.96 -7.77 -0.51
N LEU A 69 -9.59 -6.70 -0.98
CA LEU A 69 -11.00 -6.70 -1.37
C LEU A 69 -11.25 -7.58 -2.60
N ARG A 70 -10.41 -7.42 -3.63
CA ARG A 70 -10.61 -8.03 -4.94
C ARG A 70 -10.18 -9.50 -5.00
N TYR A 71 -9.13 -9.86 -4.26
CA TYR A 71 -8.48 -11.17 -4.31
C TYR A 71 -8.31 -11.80 -2.91
N PRO A 72 -9.39 -11.93 -2.11
CA PRO A 72 -9.31 -12.29 -0.69
C PRO A 72 -8.67 -13.66 -0.42
N ASN A 73 -8.74 -14.58 -1.40
CA ASN A 73 -8.24 -15.94 -1.26
C ASN A 73 -6.88 -16.19 -1.92
N THR A 74 -6.28 -15.19 -2.58
CA THR A 74 -5.07 -15.42 -3.38
C THR A 74 -3.77 -15.24 -2.60
N ILE A 75 -3.82 -14.55 -1.46
CA ILE A 75 -2.66 -14.43 -0.56
C ILE A 75 -2.48 -15.76 0.18
N ALA A 76 -1.28 -16.33 0.11
CA ALA A 76 -0.93 -17.54 0.83
C ALA A 76 -1.03 -17.31 2.35
N LYS A 77 -1.58 -18.29 3.08
CA LYS A 77 -1.89 -18.18 4.52
C LYS A 77 -0.70 -17.67 5.35
N ALA A 78 0.52 -18.13 5.04
CA ALA A 78 1.75 -17.71 5.71
C ALA A 78 2.03 -16.19 5.67
N PHE A 79 1.51 -15.47 4.65
CA PHE A 79 1.68 -14.03 4.53
C PHE A 79 0.50 -13.23 5.08
N ARG A 80 -0.68 -13.85 5.23
CA ARG A 80 -1.90 -13.14 5.68
C ARG A 80 -1.72 -12.50 7.05
N HIS A 81 -1.07 -13.21 7.98
CA HIS A 81 -0.81 -12.73 9.34
C HIS A 81 0.24 -11.62 9.42
N LYS A 82 0.97 -11.36 8.33
CA LYS A 82 1.97 -10.28 8.27
C LYS A 82 1.42 -8.98 7.70
N ILE A 83 0.16 -8.99 7.25
CA ILE A 83 -0.48 -7.81 6.67
C ILE A 83 -1.19 -7.06 7.80
N ASP A 84 -0.64 -5.90 8.15
CA ASP A 84 -1.24 -4.99 9.11
C ASP A 84 -2.31 -4.12 8.42
N VAL A 85 -3.56 -4.59 8.44
CA VAL A 85 -4.69 -3.84 7.87
C VAL A 85 -4.91 -2.50 8.60
N PRO A 86 -4.89 -2.43 9.95
CA PRO A 86 -4.94 -1.16 10.66
C PRO A 86 -3.90 -0.13 10.20
N LEU A 87 -2.64 -0.54 9.98
CA LEU A 87 -1.58 0.31 9.42
C LEU A 87 -1.97 0.85 8.04
N LEU A 88 -2.46 0.00 7.14
CA LEU A 88 -2.85 0.42 5.79
C LEU A 88 -4.05 1.39 5.83
N VAL A 89 -5.02 1.18 6.72
CA VAL A 89 -6.14 2.11 6.89
C VAL A 89 -5.64 3.45 7.42
N ARG A 90 -4.74 3.44 8.40
CA ARG A 90 -4.12 4.66 8.94
C ARG A 90 -3.34 5.42 7.88
N TRP A 91 -2.44 4.77 7.13
CA TRP A 91 -1.72 5.40 6.02
C TRP A 91 -2.67 5.94 4.95
N HIS A 92 -3.78 5.27 4.66
CA HIS A 92 -4.77 5.80 3.72
C HIS A 92 -5.43 7.09 4.23
N GLN A 93 -5.65 7.23 5.53
CA GLN A 93 -6.20 8.44 6.16
C GLN A 93 -5.18 9.58 6.25
N GLU A 94 -3.96 9.27 6.68
CA GLU A 94 -2.85 10.24 6.83
C GLU A 94 -2.39 10.80 5.48
N PHE A 95 -2.51 10.00 4.41
CA PHE A 95 -2.11 10.38 3.05
C PHE A 95 -3.30 10.35 2.08
N PRO A 96 -4.10 11.45 2.00
CA PRO A 96 -5.30 11.52 1.19
C PRO A 96 -5.07 11.24 -0.30
N VAL A 97 -6.14 10.82 -0.96
CA VAL A 97 -6.13 10.54 -2.41
C VAL A 97 -5.76 11.79 -3.19
N THR A 98 -4.73 11.67 -4.02
CA THR A 98 -4.24 12.75 -4.88
C THR A 98 -5.00 12.82 -6.21
N ILE A 99 -4.90 13.97 -6.89
CA ILE A 99 -5.44 14.11 -8.26
C ILE A 99 -4.78 13.14 -9.25
N TYR A 100 -3.48 12.88 -9.08
CA TYR A 100 -2.75 11.91 -9.88
C TYR A 100 -3.36 10.50 -9.74
N GLU A 101 -3.68 10.07 -8.53
CA GLU A 101 -4.32 8.77 -8.31
C GLU A 101 -5.70 8.68 -8.94
N LYS A 102 -6.50 9.76 -8.91
CA LYS A 102 -7.80 9.80 -9.60
C LYS A 102 -7.65 9.66 -11.11
N HIS A 103 -6.70 10.35 -11.72
CA HIS A 103 -6.39 10.24 -13.15
C HIS A 103 -5.91 8.83 -13.50
N ARG A 104 -4.99 8.27 -12.71
CA ARG A 104 -4.51 6.90 -12.88
C ARG A 104 -5.63 5.87 -12.75
N ASN A 105 -6.51 6.01 -11.75
CA ASN A 105 -7.67 5.12 -11.57
C ASN A 105 -8.60 5.16 -12.80
N ARG A 106 -8.83 6.36 -13.37
CA ARG A 106 -9.60 6.52 -14.61
C ARG A 106 -8.90 5.87 -15.80
N ALA A 107 -7.59 6.08 -15.98
CA ALA A 107 -6.84 5.48 -17.08
C ALA A 107 -6.86 3.96 -17.01
N ILE A 108 -6.65 3.38 -15.81
CA ILE A 108 -6.72 1.94 -15.60
C ILE A 108 -8.12 1.41 -15.90
N PHE A 109 -9.18 2.11 -15.48
CA PHE A 109 -10.55 1.71 -15.80
C PHE A 109 -10.80 1.62 -17.30
N LEU A 110 -10.27 2.55 -18.10
CA LEU A 110 -10.41 2.51 -19.55
C LEU A 110 -9.70 1.30 -20.19
N ILE A 111 -8.71 0.72 -19.52
CA ILE A 111 -7.92 -0.44 -20.02
C ILE A 111 -8.47 -1.77 -19.47
N GLN A 112 -8.73 -1.86 -18.16
CA GLN A 112 -9.11 -3.10 -17.47
C GLN A 112 -10.61 -3.22 -17.16
N GLY A 113 -11.37 -2.14 -17.27
CA GLY A 113 -12.82 -2.13 -16.99
C GLY A 113 -13.21 -2.05 -15.51
N ASN A 114 -12.27 -1.97 -14.57
CA ASN A 114 -12.55 -1.89 -13.14
C ASN A 114 -11.80 -0.75 -12.43
N ARG A 115 -12.39 -0.23 -11.34
CA ARG A 115 -11.83 0.86 -10.54
C ARG A 115 -11.37 0.39 -9.17
N ASN A 116 -10.40 1.09 -8.59
CA ASN A 116 -10.08 0.97 -7.17
C ASN A 116 -11.07 1.82 -6.35
N PRO A 117 -11.97 1.20 -5.58
CA PRO A 117 -13.02 1.93 -4.87
C PRO A 117 -12.47 2.80 -3.73
N PHE A 118 -11.29 2.50 -3.20
CA PHE A 118 -10.65 3.33 -2.16
C PHE A 118 -10.10 4.66 -2.71
N ILE A 119 -9.96 4.79 -4.04
CA ILE A 119 -9.62 6.06 -4.69
C ILE A 119 -10.88 6.89 -4.97
N ASP A 120 -11.99 6.24 -5.35
CA ASP A 120 -13.23 6.95 -5.68
C ASP A 120 -14.06 7.32 -4.44
N ILE A 121 -14.06 6.44 -3.43
CA ILE A 121 -14.84 6.57 -2.20
C ILE A 121 -13.88 6.28 -1.02
N PRO A 122 -13.02 7.23 -0.62
CA PRO A 122 -12.01 7.01 0.41
C PRO A 122 -12.55 6.51 1.75
N SER A 123 -13.77 6.91 2.11
CA SER A 123 -14.43 6.49 3.36
C SER A 123 -14.74 4.98 3.44
N LEU A 124 -14.61 4.23 2.34
CA LEU A 124 -14.80 2.77 2.36
C LEU A 124 -13.72 2.05 3.18
N ALA A 125 -12.52 2.61 3.30
CA ALA A 125 -11.42 1.98 4.03
C ALA A 125 -11.78 1.70 5.50
N GLU A 126 -12.61 2.55 6.11
CA GLU A 126 -13.05 2.45 7.50
C GLU A 126 -14.26 1.54 7.69
N ARG A 127 -14.99 1.23 6.62
CA ARG A 127 -16.30 0.55 6.68
C ARG A 127 -16.23 -0.92 6.23
N ILE A 128 -15.17 -1.30 5.53
CA ILE A 128 -15.03 -2.65 4.97
C ILE A 128 -14.28 -3.54 5.95
N VAL A 129 -14.86 -4.70 6.24
CA VAL A 129 -14.18 -5.78 6.96
C VAL A 129 -13.46 -6.67 5.97
N PHE A 130 -12.15 -6.80 6.12
CA PHE A 130 -11.36 -7.72 5.32
C PHE A 130 -11.34 -9.11 5.97
N PRO A 131 -11.55 -10.21 5.21
CA PRO A 131 -11.58 -11.57 5.74
C PRO A 131 -10.16 -12.12 6.04
N ILE A 132 -9.35 -11.32 6.72
CA ILE A 132 -8.04 -11.69 7.25
C ILE A 132 -8.22 -11.69 8.76
N LYS A 133 -7.99 -12.84 9.41
CA LYS A 133 -8.01 -12.90 10.87
C LYS A 133 -6.94 -11.94 11.40
N LEU A 134 -7.38 -10.83 12.00
CA LEU A 134 -6.57 -10.03 12.89
C LEU A 134 -6.05 -10.98 13.97
N VAL A 135 -4.74 -11.15 14.06
CA VAL A 135 -4.17 -11.88 15.20
C VAL A 135 -4.32 -10.93 16.40
N PRO A 136 -4.78 -11.42 17.56
CA PRO A 136 -4.83 -10.64 18.80
C PRO A 136 -3.46 -10.13 19.23
#